data_AF-A0A7D9LA41-F1
#
_entry.id   AF-A0A7D9LA41-F1
#
_cell.length_a   1.000
_cell.length_b   1.000
_cell.length_c   1.000
_cell.angle_alpha   90.00
_cell.angle_beta   90.00
_cell.angle_gamma   90.00
#
_symmetry.space_group_name_H-M   'P 1'
#
loop_
_entity.id
_entity.type
_entity.pdbx_description
1 polymer ?
#
loop_
_entity_poly.entity_id
_entity_poly.type
_entity_poly.pdbx_seq_one_letter_code
_entity_poly.pdbx_strand_id
1 'polypeptide(L)'
;MSKTYCQMTSLAGCAGGGWTMVMKVDGSQQNTFDYSSSYWSDMQTFNPIGGTSGFDDVETKLPTYWSIPFSEICIGMKVGNDLRFLTIPYVDHNSLYLLMTDGKFRPIHHVGRDEWKSLITNSSLQYKCNKVGFNNFVGPHFYPAARIGILANQDDTCSSPDSFIGIG
;
A
#
# COMPACT_ATOMS: atom_id res chain seq x y z
N MET A 1 11.31 22.39 8.67
CA MET A 1 10.05 21.72 9.10
C MET A 1 9.42 21.09 7.88
N SER A 2 9.19 19.77 7.88
CA SER A 2 8.45 19.10 6.80
C SER A 2 6.95 19.27 7.07
N LYS A 3 6.18 19.64 6.05
CA LYS A 3 4.71 19.72 6.12
C LYS A 3 4.14 18.38 5.67
N THR A 4 3.12 17.89 6.36
CA THR A 4 2.40 16.67 5.99
C THR A 4 0.91 16.92 6.02
N TYR A 5 0.17 16.20 5.19
CA TYR A 5 -1.28 16.21 5.18
C TYR A 5 -1.81 15.29 6.27
N CYS A 6 -2.72 15.81 7.09
CA CYS A 6 -3.43 15.06 8.10
C CYS A 6 -4.92 15.06 7.78
N GLN A 7 -5.49 13.87 7.62
CA GLN A 7 -6.91 13.68 7.43
C GLN A 7 -7.59 13.57 8.79
N MET A 8 -8.17 14.68 9.24
CA MET A 8 -8.78 14.79 10.58
C MET A 8 -10.23 14.32 10.66
N THR A 9 -10.94 14.26 9.52
CA THR A 9 -12.31 13.75 9.46
C THR A 9 -12.35 12.29 9.09
N SER A 10 -13.47 11.62 9.38
CA SER A 10 -13.66 10.21 9.06
C SER A 10 -13.59 9.94 7.56
N LEU A 11 -12.85 8.90 7.18
CA LEU A 11 -12.88 8.34 5.82
C LEU A 11 -13.73 7.08 5.82
N ALA A 12 -14.67 6.98 4.87
CA ALA A 12 -15.43 5.74 4.71
C ALA A 12 -14.48 4.59 4.33
N GLY A 13 -14.43 3.54 5.17
CA GLY A 13 -13.49 2.43 5.03
C GLY A 13 -12.26 2.51 5.92
N CYS A 14 -12.02 3.65 6.60
CA CYS A 14 -11.01 3.76 7.65
C CYS A 14 -11.56 4.14 9.02
N ALA A 15 -10.89 3.66 10.07
CA ALA A 15 -11.27 3.91 11.45
C ALA A 15 -11.07 5.41 11.80
N GLY A 16 -12.17 6.12 12.06
CA GLY A 16 -12.15 7.49 12.54
C GLY A 16 -11.34 8.47 11.64
N GLY A 17 -10.79 9.50 12.27
CA GLY A 17 -9.87 10.46 11.65
C GLY A 17 -8.54 10.53 12.40
N GLY A 18 -7.67 11.45 11.99
CA GLY A 18 -6.30 11.57 12.52
C GLY A 18 -5.26 10.80 11.71
N TRP A 19 -5.56 10.48 10.44
CA TRP A 19 -4.63 9.78 9.57
C TRP A 19 -3.52 10.73 9.09
N THR A 20 -2.27 10.32 9.25
CA THR A 20 -1.11 11.08 8.77
C THR A 20 -0.63 10.50 7.44
N MET A 21 -0.52 11.33 6.41
CA MET A 21 -0.01 10.89 5.11
C MET A 21 1.48 10.54 5.19
N VAL A 22 1.84 9.42 4.56
CA VAL A 22 3.22 8.91 4.52
C VAL A 22 3.75 8.81 3.09
N MET A 23 2.87 8.48 2.14
CA MET A 23 3.21 8.26 0.74
C MET A 23 1.96 8.43 -0.14
N LYS A 24 2.15 8.88 -1.38
CA LYS A 24 1.18 8.79 -2.49
C LYS A 24 1.90 8.25 -3.71
N VAL A 25 1.27 7.30 -4.38
CA VAL A 25 1.78 6.62 -5.58
C VAL A 25 0.74 6.81 -6.67
N ASP A 26 1.15 7.24 -7.86
CA ASP A 26 0.22 7.56 -8.95
C ASP A 26 -0.05 6.38 -9.90
N GLY A 27 0.72 5.30 -9.76
CA GLY A 27 0.59 4.10 -10.60
C GLY A 27 0.96 4.36 -12.07
N SER A 28 1.67 5.45 -12.36
CA SER A 28 2.11 5.80 -13.70
C SER A 28 3.27 4.93 -14.16
N GLN A 29 3.55 4.93 -15.47
CA GLN A 29 4.65 4.16 -16.07
C GLN A 29 6.05 4.63 -15.63
N GLN A 30 6.16 5.69 -14.82
CA GLN A 30 7.45 6.23 -14.38
C GLN A 30 8.13 5.35 -13.31
N ASN A 31 7.46 4.29 -12.83
CA ASN A 31 7.99 3.28 -11.90
C ASN A 31 8.63 3.86 -10.62
N THR A 32 8.25 5.08 -10.21
CA THR A 32 8.84 5.80 -9.06
C THR A 32 8.83 4.92 -7.81
N PHE A 33 7.68 4.31 -7.54
CA PHE A 33 7.45 3.47 -6.38
C PHE A 33 7.11 2.04 -6.77
N ASP A 34 7.67 1.51 -7.86
CA ASP A 34 7.54 0.07 -8.14
C ASP A 34 8.09 -0.79 -6.99
N TYR A 35 7.79 -2.09 -6.99
CA TYR A 35 8.19 -3.01 -5.93
C TYR A 35 9.70 -2.96 -5.64
N SER A 36 10.53 -2.79 -6.67
CA SER A 36 11.98 -2.82 -6.58
C SER A 36 12.61 -1.49 -6.18
N SER A 37 11.83 -0.41 -6.19
CA SER A 37 12.29 0.94 -5.89
C SER A 37 13.01 1.03 -4.55
N SER A 38 14.17 1.70 -4.55
CA SER A 38 14.95 1.94 -3.33
C SER A 38 14.18 2.80 -2.32
N TYR A 39 13.18 3.56 -2.77
CA TYR A 39 12.35 4.38 -1.90
C TYR A 39 11.61 3.57 -0.84
N TRP A 40 11.39 2.27 -1.02
CA TRP A 40 10.80 1.42 0.03
C TRP A 40 11.75 1.17 1.21
N SER A 41 13.06 1.20 0.97
CA SER A 41 14.11 0.78 1.92
C SER A 41 15.11 1.89 2.28
N ASP A 42 14.91 3.12 1.81
CA ASP A 42 15.71 4.29 2.19
C ASP A 42 14.93 5.29 3.06
N MET A 43 15.65 6.25 3.65
CA MET A 43 15.08 7.40 4.36
C MET A 43 15.15 8.68 3.52
N GLN A 44 15.03 8.56 2.19
CA GLN A 44 14.94 9.71 1.28
C GLN A 44 13.49 10.13 1.08
N THR A 45 13.27 11.44 1.02
CA THR A 45 11.98 12.01 0.60
C THR A 45 11.88 12.00 -0.92
N PHE A 46 10.66 11.84 -1.42
CA PHE A 46 10.33 12.11 -2.82
C PHE A 46 9.23 13.17 -2.88
N ASN A 47 9.42 14.21 -3.68
CA ASN A 47 8.46 15.29 -3.90
C ASN A 47 7.66 15.70 -2.63
N PRO A 48 8.31 16.27 -1.60
CA PRO A 48 7.66 16.57 -0.33
C PRO A 48 6.55 17.63 -0.44
N ILE A 49 6.53 18.42 -1.52
CA ILE A 49 5.44 19.38 -1.79
C ILE A 49 4.12 18.64 -2.01
N GLY A 50 4.16 17.44 -2.61
CA GLY A 50 2.99 16.57 -2.76
C GLY A 50 2.35 16.18 -1.43
N GLY A 51 3.10 16.20 -0.31
CA GLY A 51 2.55 15.97 1.02
C GLY A 51 1.75 17.13 1.62
N THR A 52 1.61 18.25 0.91
CA THR A 52 0.84 19.41 1.39
C THR A 52 -0.62 19.39 0.94
N SER A 53 -0.96 18.49 0.01
CA SER A 53 -2.30 18.25 -0.50
C SER A 53 -2.83 16.88 -0.06
N GLY A 54 -4.15 16.71 -0.13
CA GLY A 54 -4.82 15.45 0.22
C GLY A 54 -4.68 14.38 -0.87
N PHE A 55 -5.82 13.77 -1.24
CA PHE A 55 -5.90 12.64 -2.19
C PHE A 55 -5.88 13.08 -3.67
N ASP A 56 -4.95 13.96 -4.03
CA ASP A 56 -4.64 14.26 -5.42
C ASP A 56 -3.62 13.26 -6.00
N ASP A 57 -3.27 13.44 -7.26
CA ASP A 57 -2.44 12.51 -8.03
C ASP A 57 -0.95 12.92 -8.00
N VAL A 58 -0.54 13.75 -7.03
CA VAL A 58 0.85 14.21 -6.90
C VAL A 58 1.61 13.26 -5.99
N GLU A 59 2.45 12.42 -6.60
CA GLU A 59 3.31 11.47 -5.90
C GLU A 59 4.14 12.11 -4.79
N THR A 60 4.30 11.39 -3.67
CA THR A 60 5.13 11.86 -2.56
C THR A 60 5.61 10.70 -1.69
N LYS A 61 6.78 10.86 -1.08
CA LYS A 61 7.24 10.08 0.06
C LYS A 61 7.75 11.04 1.12
N LEU A 62 7.18 10.95 2.32
CA LEU A 62 7.39 11.91 3.39
C LEU A 62 8.20 11.31 4.55
N PRO A 63 8.83 12.15 5.40
CA PRO A 63 9.55 11.66 6.58
C PRO A 63 8.70 10.84 7.54
N THR A 64 7.39 11.07 7.54
CA THR A 64 6.39 10.31 8.30
C THR A 64 6.40 8.81 7.96
N TYR A 65 6.86 8.41 6.78
CA TYR A 65 7.06 7.01 6.40
C TYR A 65 8.05 6.27 7.31
N TRP A 66 9.11 6.95 7.77
CA TRP A 66 10.14 6.34 8.63
C TRP A 66 10.11 6.82 10.08
N SER A 67 9.45 7.93 10.38
CA SER A 67 9.46 8.54 11.73
C SER A 67 8.24 8.23 12.59
N ILE A 68 7.12 7.78 12.00
CA ILE A 68 5.86 7.57 12.75
C ILE A 68 5.65 6.07 13.01
N PRO A 69 5.56 5.65 14.29
CA PRO A 69 5.04 4.33 14.64
C PRO A 69 3.53 4.27 14.43
N PHE A 70 2.99 3.11 14.06
CA PHE A 70 1.56 2.96 13.78
C PHE A 70 0.99 1.67 14.38
N SER A 71 -0.32 1.60 14.51
CA SER A 71 -1.04 0.37 14.88
C SER A 71 -2.04 -0.07 13.81
N GLU A 72 -2.27 0.81 12.83
CA GLU A 72 -3.24 0.67 11.77
C GLU A 72 -2.73 1.42 10.54
N ILE A 73 -3.07 0.95 9.35
CA ILE A 73 -2.77 1.60 8.08
C ILE A 73 -4.10 1.88 7.39
N CYS A 74 -4.29 3.08 6.86
CA CYS A 74 -5.39 3.40 5.95
C CYS A 74 -4.86 3.45 4.52
N ILE A 75 -5.26 2.50 3.69
CA ILE A 75 -4.93 2.48 2.26
C ILE A 75 -6.07 3.15 1.50
N GLY A 76 -5.75 4.07 0.60
CA GLY A 76 -6.69 4.62 -0.38
C GLY A 76 -6.30 4.21 -1.79
N MET A 77 -7.28 3.82 -2.61
CA MET A 77 -7.11 3.63 -4.06
C MET A 77 -8.11 4.49 -4.81
N LYS A 78 -7.62 5.18 -5.84
CA LYS A 78 -8.40 6.10 -6.66
C LYS A 78 -8.41 5.63 -8.11
N VAL A 79 -9.60 5.43 -8.67
CA VAL A 79 -9.81 5.14 -10.10
C VAL A 79 -10.77 6.18 -10.66
N GLY A 80 -10.24 7.11 -11.47
CA GLY A 80 -10.99 8.29 -11.88
C GLY A 80 -11.40 9.12 -10.67
N ASN A 81 -12.72 9.25 -10.43
CA ASN A 81 -13.27 9.96 -9.27
C ASN A 81 -13.68 9.03 -8.12
N ASP A 82 -13.58 7.71 -8.28
CA ASP A 82 -13.91 6.74 -7.24
C ASP A 82 -12.69 6.54 -6.34
N LEU A 83 -12.76 7.07 -5.13
CA LEU A 83 -11.73 6.96 -4.10
C LEU A 83 -12.27 6.14 -2.94
N ARG A 84 -11.63 5.00 -2.68
CA ARG A 84 -12.07 4.05 -1.66
C ARG A 84 -10.93 3.72 -0.72
N PHE A 85 -11.30 3.42 0.52
CA PHE A 85 -10.35 3.19 1.57
C PHE A 85 -10.54 1.84 2.26
N LEU A 86 -9.45 1.35 2.82
CA LEU A 86 -9.37 0.12 3.61
C LEU A 86 -8.44 0.36 4.80
N THR A 87 -8.96 0.20 6.02
CA THR A 87 -8.13 0.07 7.21
C THR A 87 -7.57 -1.35 7.31
N ILE A 88 -6.26 -1.43 7.54
CA ILE A 88 -5.53 -2.64 7.86
C ILE A 88 -5.03 -2.52 9.30
N PRO A 89 -5.65 -3.22 10.26
CA PRO A 89 -5.08 -3.36 11.59
C PRO A 89 -3.75 -4.10 11.51
N TYR A 90 -2.68 -3.47 11.99
CA TYR A 90 -1.35 -4.05 12.01
C TYR A 90 -0.54 -3.41 13.12
N VAL A 91 -0.52 -4.07 14.27
CA VAL A 91 0.17 -3.59 15.47
C VAL A 91 1.67 -3.87 15.31
N ASP A 92 2.37 -2.90 14.75
CA ASP A 92 3.81 -2.87 14.69
C ASP A 92 4.27 -1.55 15.28
N HIS A 93 4.82 -1.56 16.48
CA HIS A 93 5.27 -0.35 17.19
C HIS A 93 6.48 0.35 16.52
N ASN A 94 6.70 0.09 15.23
CA ASN A 94 7.72 0.61 14.35
C ASN A 94 7.10 1.40 13.18
N SER A 95 7.94 2.01 12.35
CA SER A 95 7.52 2.73 11.15
C SER A 95 7.39 1.82 9.92
N LEU A 96 6.67 2.29 8.88
CA LEU A 96 6.56 1.56 7.62
C LEU A 96 7.93 1.27 6.99
N TYR A 97 8.89 2.17 7.14
CA TYR A 97 10.27 1.92 6.74
C TYR A 97 10.85 0.63 7.33
N LEU A 98 10.76 0.46 8.65
CA LEU A 98 11.28 -0.73 9.33
C LEU A 98 10.52 -2.00 8.93
N LEU A 99 9.21 -1.87 8.69
CA LEU A 99 8.40 -2.96 8.18
C LEU A 99 8.82 -3.43 6.79
N MET A 100 9.20 -2.50 5.91
CA MET A 100 9.52 -2.80 4.50
C MET A 100 10.99 -3.16 4.24
N THR A 101 11.94 -2.61 5.02
CA THR A 101 13.38 -2.57 4.67
C THR A 101 14.05 -3.94 4.57
N ASP A 102 13.62 -4.93 5.35
CA ASP A 102 14.23 -6.27 5.32
C ASP A 102 13.73 -7.14 4.15
N GLY A 103 12.77 -6.65 3.37
CA GLY A 103 12.18 -7.33 2.22
C GLY A 103 11.44 -8.63 2.56
N LYS A 104 11.19 -8.93 3.84
CA LYS A 104 10.54 -10.18 4.24
C LYS A 104 9.03 -10.09 4.09
N PHE A 105 8.45 -11.14 3.50
CA PHE A 105 7.01 -11.29 3.46
C PHE A 105 6.43 -11.35 4.88
N ARG A 106 5.38 -10.56 5.12
CA ARG A 106 4.63 -10.60 6.38
C ARG A 106 3.13 -10.65 6.07
N PRO A 107 2.41 -11.69 6.53
CA PRO A 107 1.00 -11.84 6.22
C PRO A 107 0.16 -10.78 6.95
N ILE A 108 -0.95 -10.39 6.31
CA ILE A 108 -2.01 -9.60 6.93
C ILE A 108 -3.22 -10.52 7.09
N HIS A 109 -3.72 -10.64 8.32
CA HIS A 109 -4.77 -11.62 8.66
C HIS A 109 -6.17 -11.02 8.81
N HIS A 110 -6.28 -9.69 8.93
CA HIS A 110 -7.55 -9.01 9.25
C HIS A 110 -8.32 -8.50 8.04
N VAL A 111 -7.69 -8.48 6.86
CA VAL A 111 -8.32 -8.09 5.60
C VAL A 111 -7.99 -9.14 4.54
N GLY A 112 -8.96 -9.47 3.71
CA GLY A 112 -8.88 -10.54 2.72
C GLY A 112 -9.26 -10.06 1.34
N ARG A 113 -9.58 -11.04 0.48
CA ARG A 113 -9.88 -10.83 -0.94
C ARG A 113 -10.97 -9.79 -1.16
N ASP A 114 -12.07 -9.87 -0.42
CA ASP A 114 -13.23 -9.02 -0.66
C ASP A 114 -12.95 -7.57 -0.25
N GLU A 115 -12.21 -7.36 0.83
CA GLU A 115 -11.74 -6.04 1.24
C GLU A 115 -10.82 -5.42 0.20
N TRP A 116 -9.84 -6.17 -0.32
CA TRP A 116 -8.94 -5.68 -1.37
C TRP A 116 -9.68 -5.39 -2.68
N LYS A 117 -10.64 -6.24 -3.07
CA LYS A 117 -11.48 -5.97 -4.24
C LYS A 117 -12.39 -4.77 -4.04
N SER A 118 -12.81 -4.47 -2.81
CA SER A 118 -13.70 -3.35 -2.51
C SER A 118 -13.06 -2.00 -2.86
N LEU A 119 -11.73 -1.90 -2.82
CA LEU A 119 -10.95 -0.70 -3.14
C LEU A 119 -11.13 -0.23 -4.60
N ILE A 120 -11.50 -1.12 -5.52
CA ILE A 120 -11.65 -0.82 -6.94
C ILE A 120 -12.98 -1.37 -7.45
N THR A 121 -13.87 -0.49 -7.89
CA THR A 121 -15.17 -0.88 -8.50
C THR A 121 -14.96 -1.84 -9.67
N ASN A 122 -15.76 -2.91 -9.71
CA ASN A 122 -15.72 -3.93 -10.77
C ASN A 122 -14.36 -4.63 -10.93
N SER A 123 -13.52 -4.63 -9.89
CA SER A 123 -12.24 -5.34 -9.91
C SER A 123 -12.42 -6.87 -9.98
N SER A 124 -11.45 -7.52 -10.60
CA SER A 124 -11.33 -8.97 -10.69
C SER A 124 -9.95 -9.42 -10.24
N LEU A 125 -9.90 -10.53 -9.51
CA LEU A 125 -8.69 -11.28 -9.20
C LEU A 125 -8.93 -12.72 -9.61
N GLN A 126 -7.88 -13.47 -9.94
CA GLN A 126 -8.03 -14.92 -10.05
C GLN A 126 -8.47 -15.54 -8.72
N TYR A 127 -9.10 -16.72 -8.74
CA TYR A 127 -9.96 -17.16 -7.64
C TYR A 127 -9.23 -17.74 -6.42
N LYS A 128 -7.96 -18.13 -6.56
CA LYS A 128 -7.22 -18.90 -5.55
C LYS A 128 -6.01 -18.15 -5.00
N CYS A 129 -5.19 -18.85 -4.20
CA CYS A 129 -4.03 -18.36 -3.47
C CYS A 129 -4.33 -17.27 -2.42
N ASN A 130 -4.85 -16.11 -2.84
CA ASN A 130 -5.21 -14.96 -2.01
C ASN A 130 -4.11 -14.59 -0.98
N LYS A 131 -2.86 -14.53 -1.42
CA LYS A 131 -1.73 -14.19 -0.55
C LYS A 131 -1.78 -12.71 -0.25
N VAL A 132 -2.20 -12.34 0.96
CA VAL A 132 -2.25 -10.94 1.43
C VAL A 132 -1.06 -10.66 2.35
N GLY A 133 -0.36 -9.55 2.13
CA GLY A 133 0.69 -9.14 3.05
C GLY A 133 1.58 -8.00 2.59
N PHE A 134 2.61 -7.76 3.37
CA PHE A 134 3.73 -6.87 3.07
C PHE A 134 4.85 -7.62 2.33
N ASN A 135 5.62 -6.92 1.50
CA ASN A 135 6.73 -7.47 0.70
C ASN A 135 6.32 -8.77 -0.01
N ASN A 136 5.21 -8.69 -0.73
CA ASN A 136 4.56 -9.83 -1.35
C ASN A 136 5.20 -10.13 -2.71
N PHE A 137 6.07 -11.13 -2.72
CA PHE A 137 6.84 -11.58 -3.87
C PHE A 137 7.10 -13.08 -3.77
N VAL A 138 6.97 -13.81 -4.87
CA VAL A 138 6.96 -15.29 -4.88
C VAL A 138 7.91 -15.92 -5.88
N GLY A 139 8.88 -15.17 -6.41
CA GLY A 139 10.02 -15.79 -7.10
C GLY A 139 10.53 -15.00 -8.31
N PRO A 140 10.44 -15.50 -9.55
CA PRO A 140 10.96 -14.78 -10.71
C PRO A 140 10.37 -13.38 -10.90
N HIS A 141 11.18 -12.46 -11.47
CA HIS A 141 10.81 -11.06 -11.72
C HIS A 141 9.61 -10.84 -12.66
N PHE A 142 9.10 -11.90 -13.31
CA PHE A 142 7.94 -11.80 -14.20
C PHE A 142 6.60 -12.03 -13.50
N TYR A 143 6.60 -12.51 -12.25
CA TYR A 143 5.36 -12.58 -11.48
C TYR A 143 5.03 -11.24 -10.84
N PRO A 144 3.75 -10.91 -10.68
CA PRO A 144 3.33 -9.72 -9.96
C PRO A 144 3.90 -9.69 -8.54
N ALA A 145 4.22 -8.48 -8.10
CA ALA A 145 4.70 -8.18 -6.76
C ALA A 145 3.91 -7.00 -6.19
N ALA A 146 3.80 -6.96 -4.87
CA ALA A 146 3.17 -5.85 -4.16
C ALA A 146 3.90 -5.61 -2.84
N ARG A 147 4.33 -4.38 -2.54
CA ARG A 147 4.88 -4.03 -1.22
C ARG A 147 3.82 -4.11 -0.14
N ILE A 148 2.58 -3.82 -0.50
CA ILE A 148 1.40 -4.08 0.32
C ILE A 148 0.25 -4.45 -0.62
N GLY A 149 -0.29 -5.66 -0.47
CA GLY A 149 -1.30 -6.13 -1.42
C GLY A 149 -1.67 -7.59 -1.33
N ILE A 150 -2.59 -7.97 -2.21
CA ILE A 150 -3.01 -9.34 -2.48
C ILE A 150 -2.46 -9.81 -3.82
N LEU A 151 -1.85 -11.00 -3.83
CA LEU A 151 -1.52 -11.76 -5.05
C LEU A 151 -2.48 -12.95 -5.18
N ALA A 152 -2.88 -13.27 -6.42
CA ALA A 152 -3.78 -14.37 -6.71
C ALA A 152 -3.47 -15.03 -8.07
N ASN A 153 -3.86 -16.30 -8.19
CA ASN A 153 -3.83 -17.14 -9.40
C ASN A 153 -5.00 -18.14 -9.38
N GLN A 154 -4.98 -19.08 -10.31
CA GLN A 154 -5.92 -20.19 -10.47
C GLN A 154 -5.59 -21.42 -9.62
N ASP A 155 -4.40 -21.46 -9.00
CA ASP A 155 -3.88 -22.60 -8.26
C ASP A 155 -3.93 -22.37 -6.74
N ASP A 156 -4.07 -23.45 -5.97
CA ASP A 156 -4.07 -23.34 -4.50
C ASP A 156 -2.69 -22.89 -3.96
N THR A 157 -1.63 -23.14 -4.73
CA THR A 157 -0.27 -22.69 -4.44
C THR A 157 -0.02 -21.30 -5.02
N CYS A 158 0.44 -20.37 -4.18
CA CYS A 158 0.86 -19.02 -4.60
C CYS A 158 2.23 -18.98 -5.29
N SER A 159 2.59 -20.01 -6.06
CA SER A 159 3.90 -20.15 -6.70
C SER A 159 4.02 -19.41 -8.03
N SER A 160 2.89 -19.03 -8.63
CA SER A 160 2.80 -18.41 -9.95
C SER A 160 1.61 -17.45 -10.01
N PRO A 161 1.58 -16.39 -9.18
CA PRO A 161 0.57 -15.37 -9.29
C PRO A 161 0.69 -14.65 -10.63
N ASP A 162 -0.45 -14.21 -11.14
CA ASP A 162 -0.59 -13.48 -12.39
C ASP A 162 -1.74 -12.45 -12.30
N SER A 163 -2.30 -12.27 -11.11
CA SER A 163 -3.23 -11.18 -10.76
C SER A 163 -2.92 -10.62 -9.38
N PHE A 164 -3.15 -9.32 -9.20
CA PHE A 164 -2.88 -8.64 -7.94
C PHE A 164 -3.70 -7.36 -7.77
N ILE A 165 -3.85 -6.92 -6.53
CA ILE A 165 -4.26 -5.56 -6.16
C ILE A 165 -3.29 -5.13 -5.06
N GLY A 166 -2.62 -4.00 -5.22
CA GLY A 166 -1.64 -3.54 -4.24
C GLY A 166 -0.95 -2.25 -4.63
N ILE A 167 -0.01 -1.84 -3.79
CA ILE A 167 0.89 -0.70 -4.00
C ILE A 167 2.32 -1.24 -3.95
N GLY A 168 3.15 -0.76 -4.87
CA GLY A 168 4.56 -1.10 -4.98
C GLY A 168 4.81 -2.36 -5.75
#